data_AF-A0A2T4ZH82-F1
#
_entry.id   AF-A0A2T4ZH82-F1
#
_cell.length_a   1.000
_cell.length_b   1.000
_cell.length_c   1.000
_cell.angle_alpha   90.00
_cell.angle_beta   90.00
_cell.angle_gamma   90.00
#
_symmetry.space_group_name_H-M   'P 1'
#
loop_
_entity.id
_entity.type
_entity.pdbx_description
1 polymer ?
#
loop_
_entity_poly.entity_id
_entity_poly.type
_entity_poly.pdbx_seq_one_letter_code
_entity_poly.pdbx_strand_id
1 'polypeptide(L)'
;MTTDGRAVRENAMASDPPVLSSDGEFAVEDEPIDLSSYSFEDYLAAGFFWVLGATVFYQFFTRYALNSSAAWTEEVARYLLVCVVFLGAAGPVRRNSHIHIDFFYHVLPKPVMRVMSTLVDLVRIAFLGYATWLTWQLIQRIGRQPMSVVDVPVGVVYAVVMTGFALMTVRAVLLAVLHWRRGYSVLERPEEGRII
;
A
#
# COMPACT_ATOMS: atom_id res chain seq x y z
N MET A 1 -34.56 16.28 -40.49
CA MET A 1 -33.17 16.31 -40.97
C MET A 1 -32.30 15.84 -39.81
N THR A 2 -32.21 14.51 -39.67
CA THR A 2 -31.70 13.80 -38.49
C THR A 2 -30.46 13.04 -38.93
N THR A 3 -29.32 13.71 -38.85
CA THR A 3 -27.97 13.17 -39.00
C THR A 3 -27.22 13.69 -37.78
N ASP A 4 -26.50 12.95 -36.98
CA ASP A 4 -26.15 11.54 -36.99
C ASP A 4 -25.43 11.33 -35.65
N GLY A 5 -26.19 11.00 -34.60
CA GLY A 5 -25.62 10.69 -33.29
C GLY A 5 -24.90 9.33 -33.25
N ARG A 6 -24.98 8.54 -34.33
CA ARG A 6 -24.26 7.27 -34.48
C ARG A 6 -22.84 7.51 -35.01
N ALA A 7 -22.66 8.38 -36.01
CA ALA A 7 -21.32 8.71 -36.53
C ALA A 7 -20.38 9.33 -35.49
N VAL A 8 -20.91 10.11 -34.55
CA VAL A 8 -20.09 10.68 -33.45
C VAL A 8 -19.66 9.59 -32.45
N ARG A 9 -20.51 8.58 -32.19
CA ARG A 9 -20.17 7.44 -31.30
C ARG A 9 -19.21 6.45 -31.97
N GLU A 10 -19.31 6.31 -33.28
CA GLU A 10 -18.42 5.45 -34.06
C GLU A 10 -16.99 6.00 -34.13
N ASN A 11 -16.84 7.33 -34.18
CA ASN A 11 -15.53 7.99 -34.18
C ASN A 11 -14.85 8.01 -32.79
N ALA A 12 -15.63 7.94 -31.69
CA ALA A 12 -15.09 7.90 -30.32
C ALA A 12 -14.60 6.50 -29.88
N MET A 13 -15.03 5.43 -30.57
CA MET A 13 -14.55 4.06 -30.33
C MET A 13 -13.27 3.72 -31.10
N ALA A 14 -12.80 4.61 -32.00
CA ALA A 14 -11.66 4.36 -32.87
C ALA A 14 -10.33 4.92 -32.31
N SER A 15 -10.31 5.47 -31.10
CA SER A 15 -9.13 6.11 -30.50
C SER A 15 -8.33 5.23 -29.54
N ASP A 16 -8.82 4.03 -29.19
CA ASP A 16 -8.02 3.07 -28.43
C ASP A 16 -7.14 2.29 -29.41
N PRO A 17 -5.80 2.26 -29.24
CA PRO A 17 -4.93 1.49 -30.12
C PRO A 17 -5.39 0.02 -30.10
N PRO A 18 -5.51 -0.63 -31.26
CA PRO A 18 -5.97 -2.01 -31.34
C PRO A 18 -5.01 -2.90 -30.52
N VAL A 19 -5.56 -3.69 -29.59
CA VAL A 19 -4.81 -4.63 -28.73
C VAL A 19 -3.90 -5.59 -29.49
N LEU A 20 -4.15 -5.78 -30.79
CA LEU A 20 -3.30 -6.49 -31.73
C LEU A 20 -2.84 -5.50 -32.80
N SER A 21 -1.53 -5.33 -32.91
CA SER A 21 -0.90 -4.67 -34.05
C SER A 21 -1.21 -5.43 -35.35
N SER A 22 -1.07 -4.77 -36.50
CA SER A 22 -1.27 -5.38 -37.82
C SER A 22 -0.41 -6.62 -38.09
N ASP A 23 0.63 -6.81 -37.27
CA ASP A 23 1.62 -7.86 -37.40
C ASP A 23 1.32 -9.06 -36.48
N GLY A 24 0.20 -9.03 -35.75
CA GLY A 24 -0.24 -10.11 -34.86
C GLY A 24 0.42 -10.09 -33.48
N GLU A 25 1.20 -9.05 -33.16
CA GLU A 25 1.76 -8.84 -31.82
C GLU A 25 0.79 -8.02 -30.96
N PHE A 26 0.70 -8.35 -29.67
CA PHE A 26 -0.07 -7.54 -28.74
C PHE A 26 0.54 -6.14 -28.66
N ALA A 27 -0.23 -5.10 -29.00
CA ALA A 27 0.17 -3.71 -28.89
C ALA A 27 0.11 -3.25 -27.42
N VAL A 28 0.91 -3.90 -26.58
CA VAL A 28 1.18 -3.45 -25.21
C VAL A 28 2.24 -2.36 -25.34
N GLU A 29 1.82 -1.11 -25.54
CA GLU A 29 2.71 0.00 -25.22
C GLU A 29 2.99 -0.09 -23.72
N ASP A 30 4.21 -0.48 -23.36
CA ASP A 30 4.66 -0.51 -21.98
C ASP A 30 4.43 0.90 -21.38
N GLU A 31 3.43 1.01 -20.51
CA GLU A 31 3.16 2.25 -19.77
C GLU A 31 4.50 2.64 -19.10
N PRO A 32 5.06 3.82 -19.42
CA PRO A 32 6.43 4.15 -19.05
C PRO A 32 6.58 3.97 -17.53
N ILE A 33 7.58 3.20 -17.11
CA ILE A 33 7.80 2.86 -15.70
C ILE A 33 8.14 4.15 -14.96
N ASP A 34 7.12 4.79 -14.40
CA ASP A 34 7.26 6.03 -13.64
C ASP A 34 7.78 5.72 -12.24
N LEU A 35 9.10 5.64 -12.14
CA LEU A 35 9.80 5.43 -10.87
C LEU A 35 9.68 6.65 -9.93
N SER A 36 9.20 7.81 -10.40
CA SER A 36 9.06 9.02 -9.58
C SER A 36 7.99 8.88 -8.50
N SER A 37 7.06 7.93 -8.66
CA SER A 37 6.04 7.66 -7.65
C SER A 37 6.61 6.95 -6.42
N TYR A 38 7.77 6.29 -6.45
CA TYR A 38 8.25 5.55 -5.27
C TYR A 38 8.78 6.48 -4.18
N SER A 39 8.24 6.32 -2.97
CA SER A 39 8.74 7.06 -1.80
C SER A 39 9.91 6.31 -1.15
N PHE A 40 10.68 7.01 -0.31
CA PHE A 40 11.81 6.41 0.43
C PHE A 40 11.43 5.13 1.20
N GLU A 41 10.21 5.11 1.73
CA GLU A 41 9.64 3.98 2.49
C GLU A 41 9.51 2.71 1.62
N ASP A 42 9.20 2.86 0.32
CA ASP A 42 9.06 1.74 -0.61
C ASP A 42 10.42 1.08 -0.90
N TYR A 43 11.49 1.87 -1.02
CA TYR A 43 12.86 1.36 -1.15
C TYR A 43 13.32 0.63 0.12
N LEU A 44 12.98 1.16 1.29
CA LEU A 44 13.30 0.52 2.56
C LEU A 44 12.57 -0.83 2.67
N ALA A 45 11.27 -0.88 2.35
CA ALA A 45 10.50 -2.10 2.33
C ALA A 45 11.07 -3.13 1.33
N ALA A 46 11.47 -2.69 0.14
CA ALA A 46 12.12 -3.54 -0.86
C ALA A 46 13.46 -4.11 -0.36
N GLY A 47 14.26 -3.31 0.36
CA GLY A 47 15.48 -3.77 1.02
C GLY A 47 15.21 -4.90 2.01
N PHE A 48 14.24 -4.70 2.93
CA PHE A 48 13.84 -5.74 3.87
C PHE A 48 13.30 -7.00 3.16
N PHE A 49 12.59 -6.84 2.04
CA PHE A 49 12.07 -7.95 1.25
C PHE A 49 13.19 -8.81 0.65
N TRP A 50 14.23 -8.19 0.09
CA TRP A 50 15.38 -8.92 -0.42
C TRP A 50 16.15 -9.66 0.67
N VAL A 51 16.32 -9.04 1.84
CA VAL A 51 16.96 -9.68 3.00
C VAL A 51 16.13 -10.87 3.50
N LEU A 52 14.80 -10.73 3.55
CA LEU A 52 13.89 -11.83 3.85
C LEU A 52 14.05 -12.98 2.86
N GLY A 53 14.04 -12.67 1.55
CA GLY A 53 14.22 -13.67 0.49
C GLY A 53 15.55 -14.41 0.61
N ALA A 54 16.65 -13.69 0.87
CA ALA A 54 17.96 -14.30 1.10
C ALA A 54 18.00 -15.17 2.36
N THR A 55 17.34 -14.75 3.45
CA THR A 55 17.25 -15.52 4.70
C THR A 55 16.48 -16.82 4.49
N VAL A 56 15.34 -16.75 3.81
CA VAL A 56 14.53 -17.93 3.48
C VAL A 56 15.30 -18.84 2.54
N PHE A 57 15.96 -18.31 1.50
CA PHE A 57 16.80 -19.10 0.61
C PHE A 57 17.92 -19.81 1.37
N TYR A 58 18.60 -19.12 2.29
CA TYR A 58 19.61 -19.71 3.15
C TYR A 58 19.04 -20.83 4.02
N GLN A 59 17.86 -20.65 4.61
CA GLN A 59 17.17 -21.68 5.38
C GLN A 59 16.90 -22.94 4.55
N PHE A 60 16.42 -22.78 3.31
CA PHE A 60 16.24 -23.89 2.38
C PHE A 60 17.58 -24.55 2.05
N PHE A 61 18.61 -23.77 1.72
CA PHE A 61 19.94 -24.30 1.42
C PHE A 61 20.52 -25.12 2.58
N THR A 62 20.49 -24.61 3.82
CA THR A 62 21.00 -25.34 4.98
C THR A 62 20.23 -26.64 5.23
N ARG A 63 18.91 -26.60 5.06
CA ARG A 63 18.04 -27.75 5.32
C ARG A 63 18.23 -28.86 4.29
N TYR A 64 18.32 -28.51 3.01
CA TYR A 64 18.33 -29.48 1.91
C TYR A 64 19.74 -29.85 1.44
N ALA A 65 20.72 -28.93 1.48
CA ALA A 65 22.09 -29.22 1.06
C ALA A 65 22.99 -29.67 2.23
N LEU A 66 22.84 -29.06 3.41
CA LEU A 66 23.69 -29.35 4.57
C LEU A 66 23.06 -30.30 5.60
N ASN A 67 21.81 -30.74 5.34
CA ASN A 67 21.02 -31.60 6.23
C ASN A 67 20.96 -31.10 7.69
N SER A 68 21.09 -29.79 7.88
CA SER A 68 21.12 -29.11 9.18
C SER A 68 20.09 -27.99 9.17
N SER A 69 19.15 -28.02 10.12
CA SER A 69 18.11 -27.00 10.23
C SER A 69 18.61 -25.83 11.06
N ALA A 70 18.95 -24.71 10.41
CA ALA A 70 19.33 -23.48 11.08
C ALA A 70 18.10 -22.83 11.75
N ALA A 71 17.78 -23.22 13.00
CA ALA A 71 16.56 -22.78 13.69
C ALA A 71 16.44 -21.25 13.85
N TRP A 72 17.56 -20.54 13.91
CA TRP A 72 17.59 -19.07 14.03
C TRP A 72 17.00 -18.36 12.80
N THR A 73 17.08 -18.96 11.61
CA THR A 73 16.61 -18.32 10.37
C THR A 73 15.09 -18.23 10.33
N GLU A 74 14.39 -19.17 10.96
CA GLU A 74 12.92 -19.16 11.02
C GLU A 74 12.41 -17.98 11.84
N GLU A 75 13.04 -17.72 12.99
CA GLU A 75 12.70 -16.59 13.85
C GLU A 75 13.02 -15.26 13.14
N VAL A 76 14.20 -15.15 12.54
CA VAL A 76 14.61 -13.95 11.78
C VAL A 76 13.70 -13.69 10.58
N ALA A 77 13.37 -14.72 9.80
CA ALA A 77 12.46 -14.58 8.65
C ALA A 77 11.07 -14.11 9.09
N ARG A 78 10.56 -14.59 10.22
CA ARG A 78 9.27 -14.14 10.77
C ARG A 78 9.31 -12.65 11.11
N TYR A 79 10.36 -12.17 11.76
CA TYR A 79 10.50 -10.75 12.11
C TYR A 79 10.74 -9.87 10.90
N LEU A 80 11.55 -10.33 9.93
CA LEU A 80 11.75 -9.61 8.67
C LEU A 80 10.43 -9.49 7.89
N LEU A 81 9.62 -10.55 7.83
CA LEU A 81 8.31 -10.51 7.20
C LEU A 81 7.39 -9.46 7.85
N VAL A 82 7.38 -9.38 9.18
CA VAL A 82 6.66 -8.32 9.92
C VAL A 82 7.15 -6.93 9.48
N CYS A 83 8.46 -6.70 9.45
CA CYS A 83 9.04 -5.43 8.99
C CYS A 83 8.61 -5.08 7.56
N VAL A 84 8.67 -6.04 6.63
CA VAL A 84 8.25 -5.85 5.22
C VAL A 84 6.78 -5.46 5.14
N VAL A 85 5.90 -6.15 5.86
CA VAL A 85 4.46 -5.90 5.81
C VAL A 85 4.13 -4.49 6.31
N PHE A 86 4.68 -4.09 7.46
CA PHE A 86 4.35 -2.79 8.05
C PHE A 86 5.01 -1.61 7.36
N LEU A 87 6.23 -1.76 6.82
CA LEU A 87 6.85 -0.72 5.99
C LEU A 87 6.20 -0.65 4.61
N GLY A 88 5.92 -1.79 3.98
CA GLY A 88 5.31 -1.87 2.65
C GLY A 88 3.85 -1.40 2.62
N ALA A 89 3.13 -1.49 3.73
CA ALA A 89 1.74 -1.03 3.82
C ALA A 89 1.60 0.51 3.77
N ALA A 90 2.68 1.28 3.93
CA ALA A 90 2.63 2.74 3.78
C ALA A 90 2.40 3.19 2.33
N GLY A 91 2.88 2.44 1.35
CA GLY A 91 2.70 2.72 -0.08
C GLY A 91 1.24 2.73 -0.53
N PRO A 92 0.45 1.65 -0.29
CA PRO A 92 -0.98 1.60 -0.59
C PRO A 92 -1.80 2.67 0.14
N VAL A 93 -1.40 3.02 1.37
CA VAL A 93 -2.06 4.08 2.15
C VAL A 93 -1.97 5.42 1.42
N ARG A 94 -0.80 5.74 0.82
CA ARG A 94 -0.59 6.96 0.02
C ARG A 94 -1.43 6.98 -1.25
N ARG A 95 -1.51 5.86 -1.98
CA ARG A 95 -2.27 5.74 -3.24
C ARG A 95 -3.78 5.67 -3.03
N ASN A 96 -4.24 5.81 -1.79
CA ASN A 96 -5.62 5.63 -1.36
C ASN A 96 -6.26 4.33 -1.91
N SER A 97 -5.45 3.28 -2.10
CA SER A 97 -5.88 2.02 -2.74
C SER A 97 -6.57 1.07 -1.76
N HIS A 98 -7.10 1.58 -0.65
CA HIS A 98 -7.98 0.79 0.19
C HIS A 98 -9.24 0.49 -0.62
N ILE A 99 -9.79 -0.72 -0.47
CA ILE A 99 -10.97 -1.12 -1.21
C ILE A 99 -12.15 -0.30 -0.68
N HIS A 100 -12.75 0.52 -1.56
CA HIS A 100 -13.95 1.29 -1.26
C HIS A 100 -15.13 0.68 -2.04
N ILE A 101 -16.32 0.71 -1.44
CA ILE A 101 -17.53 0.22 -2.10
C ILE A 101 -18.14 1.39 -2.89
N ASP A 102 -17.89 1.42 -4.19
CA ASP A 102 -18.35 2.48 -5.10
C ASP A 102 -19.88 2.56 -5.28
N PHE A 103 -20.60 1.52 -4.83
CA PHE A 103 -22.06 1.43 -4.97
C PHE A 103 -22.81 2.54 -4.22
N PHE A 104 -22.36 2.90 -3.01
CA PHE A 104 -23.03 3.94 -2.21
C PHE A 104 -22.88 5.34 -2.83
N TYR A 105 -21.85 5.56 -3.64
CA TYR A 105 -21.55 6.87 -4.25
C TYR A 105 -22.49 7.21 -5.41
N HIS A 106 -23.13 6.22 -6.03
CA HIS A 106 -24.08 6.44 -7.13
C HIS A 106 -25.51 6.75 -6.66
N VAL A 107 -25.83 6.50 -5.38
CA VAL A 107 -27.20 6.59 -4.84
C VAL A 107 -27.38 7.81 -3.93
N LEU A 108 -26.29 8.35 -3.36
CA LEU A 108 -26.34 9.41 -2.34
C LEU A 108 -26.16 10.82 -2.92
N PRO A 109 -26.84 11.84 -2.38
CA PRO A 109 -26.62 13.23 -2.75
C PRO A 109 -25.26 13.75 -2.26
N LYS A 110 -24.62 14.61 -3.06
CA LYS A 110 -23.28 15.20 -2.84
C LYS A 110 -22.94 15.61 -1.39
N PRO A 111 -23.80 16.32 -0.63
CA PRO A 111 -23.45 16.71 0.75
C PRO A 111 -23.30 15.51 1.72
N VAL A 112 -24.09 14.45 1.53
CA VAL A 112 -24.02 13.25 2.39
C VAL A 112 -22.74 12.45 2.09
N MET A 113 -22.38 12.35 0.80
CA MET A 113 -21.13 11.73 0.36
C MET A 113 -19.90 12.39 0.98
N ARG A 114 -19.88 13.73 1.04
CA ARG A 114 -18.78 14.48 1.66
C ARG A 114 -18.63 14.20 3.16
N VAL A 115 -19.75 14.18 3.90
CA VAL A 115 -19.74 13.84 5.33
C VAL A 115 -19.23 12.42 5.54
N MET A 116 -19.69 11.47 4.71
CA MET A 116 -19.30 10.06 4.80
C MET A 116 -17.81 9.85 4.49
N SER A 117 -17.28 10.49 3.44
CA SER A 117 -15.85 10.44 3.12
C SER A 117 -15.01 11.02 4.27
N THR A 118 -15.45 12.13 4.86
CA THR A 118 -14.74 12.74 6.01
C THR A 118 -14.76 11.83 7.23
N LEU A 119 -15.88 11.15 7.48
CA LEU A 119 -16.00 10.17 8.57
C LEU A 119 -15.06 8.99 8.36
N VAL A 120 -14.97 8.45 7.15
CA VAL A 120 -14.05 7.34 6.81
C VAL A 120 -12.60 7.76 7.05
N ASP A 121 -12.21 8.95 6.58
CA ASP A 121 -10.86 9.49 6.82
C ASP A 121 -10.57 9.65 8.32
N LEU A 122 -11.52 10.17 9.10
CA LEU A 122 -11.39 10.31 10.55
C LEU A 122 -11.24 8.95 11.25
N VAL A 123 -12.06 7.96 10.89
CA VAL A 123 -11.99 6.62 11.46
C VAL A 123 -10.65 5.97 11.12
N ARG A 124 -10.17 6.12 9.89
CA ARG A 124 -8.87 5.61 9.44
C ARG A 124 -7.73 6.23 10.25
N ILE A 125 -7.72 7.55 10.42
CA ILE A 125 -6.72 8.26 11.22
C ILE A 125 -6.78 7.82 12.68
N ALA A 126 -7.97 7.74 13.27
CA ALA A 126 -8.16 7.32 14.65
C ALA A 126 -7.64 5.89 14.87
N PHE A 127 -7.95 4.97 13.97
CA PHE A 127 -7.48 3.59 14.02
C PHE A 127 -5.96 3.50 13.94
N LEU A 128 -5.34 4.14 12.95
CA LEU A 128 -3.88 4.11 12.76
C LEU A 128 -3.13 4.81 13.91
N GLY A 129 -3.65 5.94 14.39
CA GLY A 129 -3.11 6.64 15.55
C GLY A 129 -3.19 5.81 16.82
N TYR A 130 -4.32 5.14 17.06
CA TYR A 130 -4.50 4.23 18.19
C TYR A 130 -3.57 3.01 18.10
N ALA A 131 -3.42 2.42 16.91
CA ALA A 131 -2.48 1.33 16.66
C ALA A 131 -1.02 1.75 16.93
N THR A 132 -0.63 2.98 16.54
CA THR A 132 0.69 3.54 16.85
C THR A 132 0.91 3.61 18.36
N TRP A 133 -0.07 4.12 19.10
CA TRP A 133 -0.01 4.23 20.56
C TRP A 133 0.03 2.87 21.28
N LEU A 134 -0.75 1.90 20.80
CA LEU A 134 -0.70 0.52 21.32
C LEU A 134 0.69 -0.10 21.11
N THR A 135 1.29 0.12 19.93
CA THR A 135 2.62 -0.40 19.63
C THR A 135 3.68 0.24 20.52
N TRP A 136 3.56 1.54 20.81
CA TRP A 136 4.41 2.23 21.79
C TRP A 136 4.28 1.60 23.19
N GLN A 137 3.05 1.36 23.66
CA GLN A 137 2.85 0.67 24.95
C GLN A 137 3.47 -0.72 24.97
N LEU A 138 3.39 -1.44 23.85
CA LEU A 138 3.95 -2.78 23.72
C LEU A 138 5.48 -2.75 23.86
N ILE A 139 6.15 -1.82 23.18
CA ILE A 139 7.61 -1.62 23.30
C ILE A 139 8.01 -1.36 24.75
N GLN A 140 7.27 -0.54 25.48
CA GLN A 140 7.57 -0.24 26.88
C GLN A 140 7.43 -1.47 27.80
N ARG A 141 6.48 -2.37 27.51
CA ARG A 141 6.21 -3.55 28.36
C ARG A 141 7.12 -4.73 28.06
N ILE A 142 7.37 -5.02 26.78
CA ILE A 142 8.07 -6.25 26.35
C ILE A 142 9.30 -5.98 25.49
N GLY A 143 9.58 -4.73 25.12
CA GLY A 143 10.67 -4.40 24.19
C GLY A 143 12.07 -4.71 24.70
N ARG A 144 12.26 -4.86 26.02
CA ARG A 144 13.54 -5.24 26.64
C ARG A 144 13.77 -6.75 26.72
N GLN A 145 12.79 -7.57 26.36
CA GLN A 145 12.93 -9.02 26.36
C GLN A 145 13.76 -9.45 25.13
N PRO A 146 14.75 -10.35 25.29
CA PRO A 146 15.46 -10.94 24.15
C PRO A 146 14.54 -11.89 23.35
N MET A 147 14.85 -12.11 22.08
CA MET A 147 14.16 -13.11 21.25
C MET A 147 14.54 -14.54 21.70
N SER A 148 13.80 -15.55 21.22
CA SER A 148 13.93 -16.93 21.73
C SER A 148 15.25 -17.59 21.31
N VAL A 149 15.71 -17.31 20.09
CA VAL A 149 16.92 -17.92 19.50
C VAL A 149 18.01 -16.87 19.27
N VAL A 150 17.63 -15.60 19.06
CA VAL A 150 18.57 -14.50 18.82
C VAL A 150 18.61 -13.53 20.01
N ASP A 151 19.80 -13.19 20.51
CA ASP A 151 19.98 -12.26 21.63
C ASP A 151 19.84 -10.78 21.19
N VAL A 152 18.76 -10.47 20.49
CA VAL A 152 18.38 -9.11 20.09
C VAL A 152 17.09 -8.76 20.80
N PRO A 153 16.95 -7.55 21.37
CA PRO A 153 15.71 -7.13 22.00
C PRO A 153 14.56 -7.07 21.00
N VAL A 154 13.42 -7.68 21.32
CA VAL A 154 12.22 -7.69 20.47
C VAL A 154 11.71 -6.26 20.19
N GLY A 155 12.06 -5.30 21.05
CA GLY A 155 11.75 -3.88 20.89
C GLY A 155 12.22 -3.28 19.56
N VAL A 156 13.29 -3.79 18.95
CA VAL A 156 13.76 -3.31 17.63
C VAL A 156 12.72 -3.59 16.54
N VAL A 157 12.13 -4.78 16.53
CA VAL A 157 11.11 -5.16 15.55
C VAL A 157 9.84 -4.33 15.76
N TYR A 158 9.41 -4.19 17.01
CA TYR A 158 8.24 -3.37 17.32
C TYR A 158 8.46 -1.87 17.06
N ALA A 159 9.70 -1.38 17.17
CA ALA A 159 10.03 -0.01 16.78
C ALA A 159 9.80 0.19 15.27
N VAL A 160 10.21 -0.77 14.43
CA VAL A 160 9.93 -0.74 12.99
C VAL A 160 8.43 -0.73 12.72
N VAL A 161 7.67 -1.59 13.39
CA VAL A 161 6.19 -1.63 13.30
C VAL A 161 5.57 -0.28 13.71
N MET A 162 6.04 0.32 14.81
CA MET A 162 5.58 1.62 15.27
C MET A 162 5.86 2.71 14.23
N THR A 163 7.06 2.74 13.64
CA THR A 163 7.34 3.67 12.52
C THR A 163 6.43 3.43 11.32
N GLY A 164 6.13 2.18 10.96
CA GLY A 164 5.18 1.87 9.89
C GLY A 164 3.79 2.46 10.16
N PHE A 165 3.23 2.22 11.35
CA PHE A 165 1.94 2.82 11.73
C PHE A 165 1.99 4.35 11.83
N ALA A 166 3.08 4.92 12.34
CA ALA A 166 3.25 6.37 12.42
C ALA A 166 3.27 6.99 11.02
N LEU A 167 4.00 6.40 10.08
CA LEU A 167 4.06 6.84 8.68
C LEU A 167 2.69 6.75 8.02
N MET A 168 1.98 5.62 8.18
CA MET A 168 0.61 5.49 7.67
C MET A 168 -0.34 6.53 8.26
N THR A 169 -0.22 6.82 9.57
CA THR A 169 -1.03 7.85 10.24
C THR A 169 -0.75 9.23 9.64
N VAL A 170 0.53 9.59 9.45
CA VAL A 170 0.91 10.87 8.82
C VAL A 170 0.36 10.96 7.40
N ARG A 171 0.49 9.90 6.58
CA ARG A 171 -0.06 9.87 5.22
C ARG A 171 -1.58 9.99 5.20
N ALA A 172 -2.28 9.32 6.12
CA ALA A 172 -3.73 9.42 6.25
C ALA A 172 -4.17 10.85 6.63
N VAL A 173 -3.45 11.51 7.54
CA VAL A 173 -3.70 12.92 7.90
C VAL A 173 -3.46 13.84 6.71
N LEU A 174 -2.36 13.66 5.97
CA LEU A 174 -2.07 14.47 4.77
C LEU A 174 -3.16 14.32 3.71
N LEU A 175 -3.65 13.09 3.47
CA LEU A 175 -4.75 12.84 2.56
C LEU A 175 -6.06 13.50 3.03
N ALA A 176 -6.40 13.37 4.31
CA ALA A 176 -7.59 14.01 4.87
C ALA A 176 -7.54 15.55 4.78
N VAL A 177 -6.39 16.16 5.04
CA VAL A 177 -6.17 17.61 4.86
C VAL A 177 -6.32 17.99 3.39
N LEU A 178 -5.81 17.17 2.48
CA LEU A 178 -5.90 17.40 1.04
C LEU A 178 -7.34 17.29 0.54
N HIS A 179 -8.12 16.31 1.01
CA HIS A 179 -9.55 16.20 0.76
C HIS A 179 -10.31 17.44 1.28
N TRP A 180 -9.97 17.92 2.49
CA TRP A 180 -10.57 19.13 3.04
C TRP A 180 -10.28 20.35 2.16
N ARG A 181 -9.03 20.54 1.73
CA ARG A 181 -8.61 21.71 0.92
C ARG A 181 -9.15 21.67 -0.51
N ARG A 182 -9.21 20.50 -1.14
CA ARG A 182 -9.73 20.35 -2.51
C ARG A 182 -11.25 20.45 -2.57
N GLY A 183 -11.95 20.14 -1.48
CA GLY A 183 -13.41 20.22 -1.41
C GLY A 183 -14.13 19.11 -2.18
N TYR A 184 -13.38 18.18 -2.77
CA TYR A 184 -13.84 16.92 -3.35
C TYR A 184 -12.89 15.80 -2.89
N SER A 185 -13.44 14.63 -2.64
CA SER A 185 -12.66 13.41 -2.34
C SER A 185 -12.29 12.72 -3.66
N VAL A 186 -11.17 11.98 -3.69
CA VAL A 186 -10.82 11.13 -4.86
C VAL A 186 -11.96 10.14 -5.20
N LEU A 187 -12.78 9.83 -4.20
CA LEU A 187 -14.00 9.01 -4.31
C LEU A 187 -15.12 9.68 -5.12
N GLU A 188 -15.12 11.01 -5.27
CA GLU A 188 -16.12 11.75 -6.06
C GLU A 188 -15.74 11.84 -7.55
N ARG A 189 -14.44 11.65 -7.88
CA ARG A 189 -13.87 11.73 -9.23
C ARG A 189 -12.68 10.77 -9.39
N PRO A 190 -12.92 9.47 -9.66
CA PRO A 190 -11.85 8.48 -9.78
C PRO A 190 -10.87 8.78 -10.93
N GLU A 191 -11.31 9.50 -11.96
CA GLU A 191 -10.46 9.91 -13.10
C GLU A 191 -9.35 10.94 -12.74
N GLU A 192 -9.49 11.70 -11.65
CA GLU A 192 -8.46 12.68 -11.21
C GLU A 192 -7.48 12.10 -10.17
N GLY A 193 -7.70 10.88 -9.70
CA GLY A 193 -6.95 10.26 -8.59
C GLY A 193 -5.54 9.77 -8.92
N ARG A 194 -5.13 9.82 -10.19
CA ARG A 194 -3.86 9.24 -10.66
C ARG A 194 -2.63 10.15 -10.47
N ILE A 195 -2.80 11.38 -9.95
CA ILE A 195 -1.75 12.42 -9.91
C ILE A 195 -1.06 12.55 -8.53
N ILE A 196 -0.92 11.46 -7.75
CA ILE A 196 -0.14 11.49 -6.48
C ILE A 196 0.66 10.21 -6.24
#